data_AF-A0ABD5LYT4-F1
#
_entry.id   AF-A0ABD5LYT4-F1
#
_cell.length_a   1.000
_cell.length_b   1.000
_cell.length_c   1.000
_cell.angle_alpha   90.00
_cell.angle_beta   90.00
_cell.angle_gamma   90.00
#
_symmetry.space_group_name_H-M   'P 1'
#
loop_
_entity.id
_entity.type
_entity.pdbx_description
1 polymer ?
#
loop_
_entity_poly.entity_id
_entity_poly.type
_entity_poly.pdbx_seq_one_letter_code
_entity_poly.pdbx_strand_id
1 'polypeptide(L)' 'MEKSRTTLDQWITLQAVVDYGGFAQAADVLHRTQSSISYTINKLEQTLGIEILSLEKDAQY' A
#
# COMPACT_ATOMS: atom_id res chain seq x y z
N MET A 1 12.53 15.53 -14.36
CA MET A 1 11.93 14.54 -13.45
C MET A 1 12.96 13.48 -13.16
N GLU A 2 13.50 13.48 -11.94
CA GLU A 2 14.29 12.35 -11.45
C GLU A 2 13.40 11.09 -11.46
N LYS A 3 13.91 9.97 -12.00
CA LYS A 3 13.16 8.72 -12.02
C LYS A 3 13.30 8.01 -10.67
N SER A 4 12.27 8.05 -9.84
CA SER A 4 12.18 7.21 -8.64
C SER A 4 12.21 5.73 -9.03
N ARG A 5 13.12 4.95 -8.44
CA ARG A 5 13.26 3.52 -8.71
C ARG A 5 12.37 2.72 -7.77
N THR A 6 11.16 2.39 -8.23
CA THR A 6 10.21 1.51 -7.55
C THR A 6 10.26 0.10 -8.13
N THR A 7 9.70 -0.89 -7.41
CA THR A 7 9.55 -2.27 -7.90
C THR A 7 8.11 -2.53 -8.33
N LEU A 8 7.90 -3.52 -9.21
CA LEU A 8 6.55 -3.94 -9.58
C LEU A 8 5.76 -4.49 -8.38
N ASP A 9 6.45 -5.16 -7.45
CA ASP A 9 5.84 -5.70 -6.22
C ASP A 9 5.19 -4.61 -5.36
N GLN A 10 5.83 -3.42 -5.29
CA GLN A 10 5.27 -2.27 -4.58
C GLN A 10 3.94 -1.81 -5.20
N TRP A 11 3.87 -1.75 -6.53
CA TRP A 11 2.66 -1.34 -7.24
C TRP A 11 1.56 -2.39 -7.18
N ILE A 12 1.90 -3.69 -7.27
CA ILE A 12 0.95 -4.80 -7.07
C ILE A 12 0.35 -4.74 -5.66
N THR A 13 1.20 -4.46 -4.66
CA THR A 13 0.74 -4.34 -3.27
C THR A 13 -0.22 -3.17 -3.10
N LEU A 14 0.08 -2.01 -3.69
CA LEU A 14 -0.83 -0.85 -3.69
C LEU A 14 -2.15 -1.17 -4.37
N GLN A 15 -2.12 -1.78 -5.55
CA GLN A 15 -3.32 -2.17 -6.28
C GLN A 15 -4.20 -3.10 -5.43
N ALA A 16 -3.61 -4.12 -4.79
CA ALA A 16 -4.36 -5.02 -3.92
C ALA A 16 -5.00 -4.30 -2.72
N VAL A 17 -4.32 -3.33 -2.09
CA VAL A 17 -4.91 -2.56 -0.99
C VAL A 17 -6.14 -1.78 -1.45
N VAL A 18 -6.11 -1.20 -2.66
CA VAL A 18 -7.23 -0.46 -3.23
C VAL A 18 -8.36 -1.41 -3.68
N ASP A 19 -8.03 -2.45 -4.43
CA ASP A 19 -9.01 -3.39 -5.00
C ASP A 19 -9.77 -4.18 -3.91
N TYR A 20 -9.09 -4.52 -2.81
CA TYR A 20 -9.64 -5.34 -1.73
C TYR A 20 -10.02 -4.53 -0.47
N GLY A 21 -9.89 -3.20 -0.53
CA GLY A 21 -10.42 -2.30 0.50
C GLY A 21 -9.67 -2.31 1.83
N GLY A 22 -8.38 -2.62 1.83
CA GLY A 22 -7.56 -2.51 3.04
C GLY A 22 -6.32 -3.40 3.10
N PHE A 23 -5.48 -3.10 4.09
CA PHE A 23 -4.21 -3.80 4.31
C PHE A 23 -4.39 -5.27 4.71
N ALA A 24 -5.44 -5.60 5.48
CA ALA A 24 -5.70 -6.96 5.93
C ALA A 24 -6.17 -7.84 4.76
N GLN A 25 -7.12 -7.34 3.97
CA GLN A 25 -7.69 -8.03 2.82
C GLN A 25 -6.63 -8.22 1.72
N ALA A 26 -5.78 -7.22 1.49
CA ALA A 26 -4.66 -7.35 0.56
C ALA A 26 -3.64 -8.41 1.03
N ALA A 27 -3.39 -8.51 2.33
CA ALA A 27 -2.52 -9.54 2.89
C ALA A 27 -3.06 -10.96 2.63
N ASP A 28 -4.36 -11.17 2.79
CA ASP A 28 -5.00 -12.46 2.53
C ASP A 28 -4.86 -12.86 1.05
N VAL A 29 -5.15 -11.94 0.11
CA VAL A 29 -5.07 -12.21 -1.34
C VAL A 29 -3.64 -12.41 -1.81
N LEU A 30 -2.67 -11.66 -1.27
CA LEU A 30 -1.27 -11.76 -1.65
C LEU A 30 -0.50 -12.84 -0.87
N HIS A 31 -1.18 -13.58 0.02
CA HIS A 31 -0.59 -14.60 0.89
C HIS A 31 0.61 -14.07 1.69
N ARG A 32 0.43 -12.89 2.31
CA ARG A 32 1.43 -12.14 3.05
C ARG A 32 0.87 -11.69 4.39
N THR A 33 1.73 -11.25 5.30
CA THR A 33 1.24 -10.64 6.55
C THR A 33 0.82 -9.19 6.33
N GLN A 34 -0.19 -8.71 7.06
CA GLN A 34 -0.64 -7.32 7.01
C GLN A 34 0.49 -6.31 7.29
N SER A 35 1.43 -6.65 8.17
CA SER A 35 2.62 -5.83 8.44
C SER A 35 3.58 -5.75 7.25
N SER A 36 3.73 -6.82 6.47
CA SER A 36 4.57 -6.79 5.26
C SER A 36 3.95 -5.95 4.15
N ILE A 37 2.61 -5.97 4.01
CA ILE A 37 1.87 -5.10 3.09
C ILE A 37 2.10 -3.63 3.46
N SER A 38 1.90 -3.28 4.74
CA SER A 38 2.12 -1.92 5.25
C SER A 38 3.54 -1.43 4.99
N TYR A 39 4.55 -2.27 5.25
CA TYR A 39 5.95 -1.93 4.98
C TYR A 39 6.20 -1.65 3.50
N THR A 40 5.69 -2.48 2.60
CA THR A 40 5.86 -2.32 1.15
C THR A 40 5.22 -1.02 0.64
N ILE A 41 4.02 -0.68 1.12
CA ILE A 41 3.37 0.61 0.79
C ILE A 41 4.18 1.78 1.31
N ASN A 42 4.59 1.75 2.59
CA ASN A 42 5.36 2.83 3.18
C ASN A 42 6.68 3.05 2.42
N LYS A 43 7.32 1.96 1.96
CA LYS A 43 8.53 2.05 1.16
C LYS A 43 8.28 2.69 -0.21
N LEU A 44 7.14 2.41 -0.84
CA LEU A 44 6.74 3.03 -2.09
C LEU A 44 6.54 4.54 -1.91
N GLU A 45 5.77 4.93 -0.91
CA GLU A 45 5.49 6.34 -0.56
C GLU A 45 6.78 7.13 -0.26
N GLN A 46 7.68 6.56 0.55
CA GLN A 46 9.00 7.14 0.81
C GLN A 46 9.83 7.32 -0.47
N THR A 47 9.76 6.36 -1.39
CA THR A 47 10.53 6.40 -2.65
C THR A 47 9.99 7.46 -3.62
N LEU A 48 8.69 7.71 -3.57
CA LEU A 48 8.02 8.71 -4.39
C LEU A 48 7.99 10.09 -3.70
N GLY A 49 8.21 10.15 -2.39
CA GLY A 49 8.12 11.38 -1.59
C GLY A 49 6.68 11.89 -1.45
N ILE A 50 5.69 11.01 -1.58
CA ILE A 50 4.26 11.34 -1.51
C ILE A 50 3.52 10.28 -0.70
N GLU A 51 2.51 10.72 0.05
CA GLU A 51 1.50 9.84 0.65
C GLU A 51 0.47 9.50 -0.44
N ILE A 52 0.22 8.21 -0.66
CA ILE A 52 -0.67 7.69 -1.70
C ILE A 52 -2.02 7.30 -1.10
N LEU A 53 -2.01 6.70 0.10
CA LEU A 53 -3.21 6.24 0.78
C LEU A 53 -3.49 7.11 2.00
N SER A 54 -4.71 7.63 2.11
CA SER A 54 -5.19 8.28 3.33
C SER A 54 -5.99 7.28 4.16
N LEU A 55 -5.68 7.21 5.45
CA LEU A 55 -6.47 6.42 6.40
C LEU A 55 -7.75 7.19 6.73
N GLU A 56 -8.82 6.96 5.98
CA GLU A 56 -10.14 7.35 6.43
C GLU A 56 -10.57 6.41 7.55
N LYS A 57 -10.57 6.94 8.78
CA LYS A 57 -11.38 6.33 9.83
C LYS A 57 -12.81 6.72 9.52
N ASP A 58 -13.67 5.75 9.19
CA ASP A 58 -15.11 5.97 9.19
C ASP A 58 -15.48 6.62 10.52
N ALA A 59 -15.76 7.92 10.47
CA ALA A 59 -16.29 8.69 11.57
C ALA A 59 -17.78 8.36 11.66
N GLN A 60 -18.09 7.11 12.02
CA GLN A 60 -19.43 6.70 12.37
C GLN A 60 -19.64 7.05 13.84
N TYR A 61 -19.95 8.34 14.09
CA TYR A 61 -20.64 8.78 15.30
C TYR A 61 -22.11 8.35 15.26
#